data_AF-A0A7W0Z7Z1-F1
#
_entry.id   AF-A0A7W0Z7Z1-F1
#
_cell.length_a   1.000
_cell.length_b   1.000
_cell.length_c   1.000
_cell.angle_alpha   90.00
_cell.angle_beta   90.00
_cell.angle_gamma   90.00
#
_symmetry.space_group_name_H-M   'P 1'
#
loop_
_entity.id
_entity.type
_entity.pdbx_description
1 polymer ?
#
loop_
_entity_poly.entity_id
_entity_poly.type
_entity_poly.pdbx_seq_one_letter_code
_entity_poly.pdbx_strand_id
1 'polypeptide(L)'
;MTTQQPDDERHGRGGSGSPTSSPGSSRAQAYFSLYVVRRDFRRVMRGYDPGEVDEHLEKVSRWFSSGGLERVAEEHMKRSEARLEELRTHAHREAEAVTEAASAEAEETRRAAEAKAEETLSAARTEAEETRRVARGEASVQTESARTDAEAKTAAATRACEEAEARAAQAQARAAEEEKRATESEVLAAQATARAEFEEARAGAVKESADVEAKGLLDRSRLEAERALERARAEAETTAQGARSAAESLLEGTRGEAHEILETARRDAHAILATGRSEAAELLDAARGESDEIDANAKARAEETAAEASAEAQQILAESRVEGEREAAQIYAAAEAEAAAYLDRRRREADRLARGARERRWSSAGGHYGELEPEGASAAGGDGEPDAARVFGGDGGADRAMSSSGDEHSDPATDSHDEERGPSAPGDEQAASETGDGRRAPEAGDAARAPESGSRSVRPSQSGEPPDEERPEGS
;
A
#
# COMPACT_ATOMS: atom_id res chain seq x y z
N MET A 1 -1.95 -39.02 0.35
CA MET A 1 -2.22 -37.57 0.39
C MET A 1 -3.72 -37.41 0.37
N THR A 2 -4.28 -37.16 1.54
CA THR A 2 -5.70 -37.29 1.86
C THR A 2 -6.39 -35.99 1.51
N THR A 3 -7.30 -36.00 0.55
CA THR A 3 -8.13 -34.86 0.15
C THR A 3 -9.20 -34.63 1.21
N GLN A 4 -8.98 -33.58 2.01
CA GLN A 4 -9.88 -33.13 3.05
C GLN A 4 -10.91 -32.18 2.42
N GLN A 5 -12.16 -32.66 2.28
CA GLN A 5 -13.31 -31.85 1.89
C GLN A 5 -13.60 -30.83 3.00
N PRO A 6 -13.86 -29.54 2.68
CA PRO A 6 -14.46 -28.64 3.64
C PRO A 6 -15.95 -29.00 3.79
N ASP A 7 -16.30 -29.43 5.01
CA ASP A 7 -17.68 -29.62 5.46
C ASP A 7 -18.43 -28.27 5.41
N ASP A 8 -19.37 -28.19 4.48
CA ASP A 8 -20.35 -27.13 4.32
C ASP A 8 -21.38 -27.26 5.47
N GLU A 9 -21.03 -26.76 6.66
CA GLU A 9 -21.94 -26.64 7.81
C GLU A 9 -22.99 -25.56 7.56
N ARG A 10 -23.95 -25.91 6.70
CA ARG A 10 -25.26 -25.27 6.61
C ARG A 10 -26.04 -25.55 7.88
N HIS A 11 -25.83 -24.72 8.90
CA HIS A 11 -26.79 -24.58 9.98
C HIS A 11 -28.02 -23.82 9.49
N GLY A 12 -28.98 -24.60 8.98
CA GLY A 12 -30.38 -24.24 9.10
C GLY A 12 -30.81 -24.28 10.56
N ARG A 13 -31.45 -23.21 11.01
CA ARG A 13 -32.42 -23.09 12.13
C ARG A 13 -32.87 -21.62 12.07
N GLY A 14 -34.11 -21.27 11.77
CA GLY A 14 -35.34 -21.84 12.30
C GLY A 14 -36.02 -20.74 13.15
N GLY A 15 -37.21 -20.30 12.74
CA GLY A 15 -37.99 -19.23 13.38
C GLY A 15 -38.36 -18.17 12.34
N SER A 16 -39.51 -18.15 11.66
CA SER A 16 -40.88 -18.53 12.02
C SER A 16 -41.32 -17.96 13.38
N GLY A 17 -41.82 -16.73 13.36
CA GLY A 17 -42.43 -16.02 14.49
C GLY A 17 -41.88 -14.61 14.56
N SER A 18 -42.61 -13.52 14.37
CA SER A 18 -44.05 -13.30 14.34
C SER A 18 -44.27 -12.00 13.57
N PRO A 19 -45.40 -11.81 12.86
CA PRO A 19 -45.82 -10.46 12.57
C PRO A 19 -46.02 -9.77 13.93
N THR A 20 -45.18 -8.78 14.23
CA THR A 20 -45.42 -7.83 15.31
C THR A 20 -46.62 -7.00 14.89
N SER A 21 -47.80 -7.60 15.01
CA SER A 21 -49.06 -6.87 15.12
C SER A 21 -48.90 -5.94 16.31
N SER A 22 -48.59 -4.68 16.02
CA SER A 22 -48.41 -3.63 17.00
C SER A 22 -49.65 -3.61 17.92
N PRO A 23 -49.56 -4.03 19.20
CA PRO A 23 -50.73 -4.19 20.07
C PRO A 23 -51.31 -2.86 20.57
N GLY A 24 -50.73 -1.72 20.15
CA GLY A 24 -51.04 -0.40 20.69
C GLY A 24 -52.38 0.17 20.22
N SER A 25 -52.72 0.00 18.94
CA SER A 25 -53.90 0.65 18.36
C SER A 25 -55.22 -0.04 18.75
N SER A 26 -55.25 -1.37 18.83
CA SER A 26 -56.46 -2.11 19.23
C SER A 26 -56.79 -2.01 20.72
N ARG A 27 -55.88 -1.57 21.59
CA ARG A 27 -56.18 -1.48 23.04
C ARG A 27 -57.04 -0.26 23.37
N ALA A 28 -56.81 0.88 22.72
CA ALA A 28 -57.66 2.06 22.87
C ALA A 28 -59.07 1.83 22.29
N GLN A 29 -59.18 1.17 21.13
CA GLN A 29 -60.46 0.74 20.55
C GLN A 29 -61.19 -0.32 21.41
N ALA A 30 -60.45 -1.26 22.02
CA ALA A 30 -61.04 -2.25 22.90
C ALA A 30 -61.57 -1.63 24.20
N TYR A 31 -60.88 -0.65 24.80
CA TYR A 31 -61.38 -0.04 26.04
C TYR A 31 -62.67 0.76 25.81
N PHE A 32 -62.78 1.56 24.75
CA PHE A 32 -63.99 2.38 24.55
C PHE A 32 -65.16 1.63 23.93
N SER A 33 -64.92 0.66 23.03
CA SER A 33 -66.02 -0.19 22.52
C SER A 33 -66.55 -1.17 23.57
N LEU A 34 -65.74 -1.61 24.54
CA LEU A 34 -66.25 -2.43 25.66
C LEU A 34 -67.17 -1.67 26.61
N TYR A 35 -66.97 -0.36 26.82
CA TYR A 35 -67.73 0.37 27.84
C TYR A 35 -69.07 0.94 27.39
N VAL A 36 -69.28 1.14 26.07
CA VAL A 36 -70.51 1.78 25.57
C VAL A 36 -71.41 0.84 24.76
N VAL A 37 -70.92 -0.29 24.24
CA VAL A 37 -71.64 -0.99 23.16
C VAL A 37 -72.67 -2.05 23.60
N ARG A 38 -72.60 -2.64 24.80
CA ARG A 38 -73.65 -3.58 25.27
C ARG A 38 -73.79 -3.65 26.79
N ARG A 39 -74.19 -2.55 27.41
CA ARG A 39 -74.63 -2.62 28.81
C ARG A 39 -76.14 -2.82 28.84
N ASP A 40 -76.57 -4.05 29.09
CA ASP A 40 -77.99 -4.33 29.34
C ASP A 40 -78.40 -3.66 30.65
N PHE A 41 -79.14 -2.56 30.54
CA PHE A 41 -79.64 -1.85 31.71
C PHE A 41 -80.79 -2.64 32.35
N ARG A 42 -80.69 -2.90 33.66
CA ARG A 42 -81.73 -3.60 34.42
C ARG A 42 -83.00 -2.75 34.42
N ARG A 43 -84.08 -3.27 33.81
CA ARG A 43 -85.39 -2.60 33.78
C ARG A 43 -86.00 -2.58 35.19
N VAL A 44 -86.41 -1.40 35.63
CA VAL A 44 -87.10 -1.17 36.91
C VAL A 44 -88.45 -0.50 36.64
N MET A 45 -89.45 -0.74 37.50
CA MET A 45 -90.84 -0.28 37.33
C MET A 45 -91.01 1.25 37.17
N ARG A 46 -90.01 2.05 37.57
CA ARG A 46 -89.91 3.50 37.31
C ARG A 46 -88.50 3.82 36.83
N GLY A 47 -88.21 3.55 35.57
CA GLY A 47 -86.94 3.83 34.91
C GLY A 47 -87.09 4.84 33.77
N TYR A 48 -85.95 5.22 33.19
CA TYR A 48 -85.90 5.99 31.94
C TYR A 48 -86.45 5.15 30.78
N ASP A 49 -87.03 5.81 29.77
CA ASP A 49 -87.51 5.13 28.57
C ASP A 49 -86.30 4.55 27.80
N PRO A 50 -86.28 3.25 27.49
CA PRO A 50 -85.17 2.62 26.79
C PRO A 50 -84.84 3.29 25.44
N GLY A 51 -85.86 3.75 24.71
CA GLY A 51 -85.68 4.43 23.43
C GLY A 51 -84.90 5.74 23.54
N GLU A 52 -85.22 6.56 24.55
CA GLU A 52 -84.50 7.81 24.82
C GLU A 52 -83.06 7.56 25.30
N VAL A 53 -82.83 6.50 26.07
CA VAL A 53 -81.48 6.11 26.51
C VAL A 53 -80.63 5.67 25.32
N ASP A 54 -81.19 4.83 24.44
CA ASP A 54 -80.49 4.38 23.23
C ASP A 54 -80.16 5.56 22.30
N GLU A 55 -81.12 6.48 22.09
CA GLU A 55 -80.88 7.70 21.29
C GLU A 55 -79.82 8.61 21.93
N HIS A 56 -79.77 8.70 23.27
CA HIS A 56 -78.74 9.44 23.98
C HIS A 56 -77.37 8.78 23.86
N LEU A 57 -77.29 7.46 23.99
CA LEU A 57 -76.05 6.70 23.83
C LEU A 57 -75.52 6.77 22.40
N GLU A 58 -76.39 6.76 21.39
CA GLU A 58 -75.99 6.96 19.99
C GLU A 58 -75.45 8.38 19.76
N LYS A 59 -76.05 9.41 20.38
CA LYS A 59 -75.51 10.77 20.32
C LYS A 59 -74.14 10.87 21.00
N VAL A 60 -73.97 10.24 22.16
CA VAL A 60 -72.69 10.20 22.87
C VAL A 60 -71.64 9.44 22.05
N SER A 61 -71.97 8.28 21.48
CA SER A 61 -71.03 7.50 20.66
C SER A 61 -70.65 8.26 19.39
N ARG A 62 -71.59 8.95 18.75
CA ARG A 62 -71.35 9.81 17.60
C ARG A 62 -70.45 10.98 17.98
N TRP A 63 -70.63 11.56 19.16
CA TRP A 63 -69.81 12.66 19.65
C TRP A 63 -68.36 12.23 19.90
N PHE A 64 -68.16 11.06 20.52
CA PHE A 64 -66.82 10.46 20.68
C PHE A 64 -66.19 10.08 19.34
N SER A 65 -66.98 9.57 18.39
CA SER A 65 -66.50 9.20 17.05
C SER A 65 -66.22 10.43 16.18
N SER A 66 -66.96 11.54 16.37
CA SER A 66 -66.77 12.80 15.66
C SER A 66 -65.73 13.72 16.31
N GLY A 67 -65.37 13.48 17.57
CA GLY A 67 -64.49 14.33 18.38
C GLY A 67 -63.05 14.40 17.87
N GLY A 68 -62.71 13.67 16.82
CA GLY A 68 -61.43 13.81 16.11
C GLY A 68 -60.20 13.33 16.88
N LEU A 69 -60.33 12.89 18.14
CA LEU A 69 -59.23 12.44 18.99
C LEU A 69 -58.38 11.35 18.33
N GLU A 70 -59.02 10.36 17.70
CA GLU A 70 -58.33 9.28 16.97
C GLU A 70 -57.57 9.83 15.76
N ARG A 71 -58.16 10.76 15.01
CA ARG A 71 -57.52 11.39 13.84
C ARG A 71 -56.34 12.27 14.26
N VAL A 72 -56.46 13.03 15.34
CA VAL A 72 -55.36 13.88 15.86
C VAL A 72 -54.20 13.01 16.36
N ALA A 73 -54.49 11.97 17.15
CA ALA A 73 -53.47 11.02 17.59
C ALA A 73 -52.80 10.29 16.41
N GLU A 74 -53.58 9.85 15.42
CA GLU A 74 -53.06 9.21 14.20
C GLU A 74 -52.18 10.17 13.38
N GLU A 75 -52.59 11.43 13.22
CA GLU A 75 -51.79 12.43 12.53
C GLU A 75 -50.48 12.74 13.28
N HIS A 76 -50.50 12.86 14.61
CA HIS A 76 -49.27 13.05 15.40
C HIS A 76 -48.34 11.85 15.31
N MET A 77 -48.89 10.62 15.44
CA MET A 77 -48.11 9.40 15.24
C MET A 77 -47.50 9.36 13.85
N LYS A 78 -48.29 9.62 12.80
CA LYS A 78 -47.80 9.63 11.41
C LYS A 78 -46.73 10.70 11.17
N ARG A 79 -46.88 11.91 11.74
CA ARG A 79 -45.85 12.96 11.65
C ARG A 79 -44.57 12.55 12.39
N SER A 80 -44.69 11.92 13.56
CA SER A 80 -43.52 11.43 14.31
C SER A 80 -42.82 10.28 13.57
N GLU A 81 -43.57 9.33 13.02
CA GLU A 81 -43.03 8.22 12.22
C GLU A 81 -42.29 8.72 10.98
N ALA A 82 -42.85 9.71 10.26
CA ALA A 82 -42.18 10.31 9.12
C ALA A 82 -40.83 10.96 9.51
N ARG A 83 -40.80 11.72 10.61
CA ARG A 83 -39.55 12.31 11.12
C ARG A 83 -38.52 11.25 11.52
N LEU A 84 -38.96 10.16 12.14
CA LEU A 84 -38.07 9.05 12.52
C LEU A 84 -37.48 8.34 11.31
N GLU A 85 -38.27 8.15 10.26
CA GLU A 85 -37.79 7.54 9.03
C GLU A 85 -36.80 8.46 8.31
N GLU A 86 -37.07 9.76 8.24
CA GLU A 86 -36.13 10.75 7.71
C GLU A 86 -34.80 10.72 8.49
N LEU A 87 -34.84 10.75 9.82
CA LEU A 87 -33.65 10.68 10.67
C LEU A 87 -32.86 9.39 10.46
N ARG A 88 -33.54 8.24 10.41
CA ARG A 88 -32.89 6.93 10.17
C ARG A 88 -32.23 6.87 8.79
N THR A 89 -32.93 7.32 7.75
CA THR A 89 -32.35 7.31 6.40
C THR A 89 -31.19 8.30 6.27
N HIS A 90 -31.21 9.41 7.00
CA HIS A 90 -30.09 10.35 7.06
C HIS A 90 -28.88 9.72 7.74
N ALA A 91 -29.05 9.22 8.98
CA ALA A 91 -27.99 8.59 9.74
C ALA A 91 -27.39 7.37 9.03
N HIS A 92 -28.22 6.58 8.35
CA HIS A 92 -27.75 5.45 7.55
C HIS A 92 -26.87 5.89 6.38
N ARG A 93 -27.32 6.91 5.61
CA ARG A 93 -26.53 7.47 4.50
C ARG A 93 -25.22 8.08 4.96
N GLU A 94 -25.23 8.73 6.12
CA GLU A 94 -24.03 9.32 6.73
C GLU A 94 -23.05 8.23 7.18
N ALA A 95 -23.53 7.21 7.89
CA ALA A 95 -22.74 6.04 8.28
C ALA A 95 -22.14 5.32 7.06
N GLU A 96 -22.94 5.09 6.00
CA GLU A 96 -22.47 4.51 4.74
C GLU A 96 -21.38 5.38 4.11
N ALA A 97 -21.60 6.69 3.98
CA ALA A 97 -20.63 7.62 3.39
C ALA A 97 -19.31 7.64 4.16
N VAL A 98 -19.34 7.56 5.50
CA VAL A 98 -18.13 7.46 6.34
C VAL A 98 -17.38 6.16 6.06
N THR A 99 -18.08 5.03 5.99
CA THR A 99 -17.43 3.74 5.70
C THR A 99 -16.89 3.65 4.28
N GLU A 100 -17.59 4.19 3.28
CA GLU A 100 -17.14 4.22 1.90
C GLU A 100 -15.90 5.10 1.74
N ALA A 101 -15.92 6.31 2.30
CA ALA A 101 -14.77 7.23 2.27
C ALA A 101 -13.52 6.60 2.91
N ALA A 102 -13.68 5.97 4.08
CA ALA A 102 -12.59 5.28 4.76
C ALA A 102 -12.07 4.08 3.95
N SER A 103 -12.95 3.30 3.32
CA SER A 103 -12.53 2.17 2.49
C SER A 103 -11.73 2.63 1.26
N ALA A 104 -12.07 3.79 0.69
CA ALA A 104 -11.34 4.39 -0.42
C ALA A 104 -9.96 4.88 0.02
N GLU A 105 -9.88 5.55 1.18
CA GLU A 105 -8.62 5.99 1.80
C GLU A 105 -7.71 4.80 2.13
N ALA A 106 -8.26 3.76 2.75
CA ALA A 106 -7.56 2.52 3.05
C ALA A 106 -7.03 1.82 1.78
N GLU A 107 -7.80 1.83 0.69
CA GLU A 107 -7.34 1.31 -0.60
C GLU A 107 -6.24 2.15 -1.23
N GLU A 108 -6.31 3.48 -1.13
CA GLU A 108 -5.26 4.40 -1.58
C GLU A 108 -3.95 4.15 -0.83
N THR A 109 -4.00 4.01 0.50
CA THR A 109 -2.83 3.68 1.34
C THR A 109 -2.21 2.36 0.92
N ARG A 110 -3.02 1.32 0.65
CA ARG A 110 -2.51 0.03 0.15
C ARG A 110 -1.85 0.18 -1.22
N ARG A 111 -2.48 0.87 -2.18
CA ARG A 111 -1.92 1.10 -3.52
C ARG A 111 -0.60 1.87 -3.47
N ALA A 112 -0.52 2.90 -2.62
CA ALA A 112 0.69 3.69 -2.43
C ALA A 112 1.83 2.83 -1.87
N ALA A 113 1.54 1.98 -0.89
CA ALA A 113 2.52 1.05 -0.33
C ALA A 113 2.95 -0.04 -1.32
N GLU A 114 2.03 -0.58 -2.12
CA GLU A 114 2.34 -1.52 -3.20
C GLU A 114 3.28 -0.90 -4.24
N ALA A 115 3.00 0.33 -4.69
CA ALA A 115 3.86 1.04 -5.62
C ALA A 115 5.27 1.27 -5.04
N LYS A 116 5.37 1.68 -3.77
CA LYS A 116 6.65 1.87 -3.09
C LYS A 116 7.41 0.55 -2.88
N ALA A 117 6.72 -0.52 -2.51
CA ALA A 117 7.32 -1.85 -2.39
C ALA A 117 7.84 -2.37 -3.74
N GLU A 118 7.12 -2.13 -4.84
CA GLU A 118 7.58 -2.46 -6.18
C GLU A 118 8.81 -1.62 -6.59
N GLU A 119 8.82 -0.32 -6.27
CA GLU A 119 9.97 0.56 -6.48
C GLU A 119 11.22 0.05 -5.73
N THR A 120 11.10 -0.28 -4.44
CA THR A 120 12.19 -0.85 -3.63
C THR A 120 12.72 -2.16 -4.23
N LEU A 121 11.82 -3.05 -4.67
CA LEU A 121 12.22 -4.30 -5.32
C LEU A 121 12.91 -4.07 -6.67
N SER A 122 12.46 -3.08 -7.44
CA SER A 122 13.06 -2.71 -8.73
C SER A 122 14.47 -2.12 -8.53
N ALA A 123 14.64 -1.26 -7.52
CA ALA A 123 15.92 -0.69 -7.14
C ALA A 123 16.91 -1.79 -6.71
N ALA A 124 16.49 -2.68 -5.81
CA ALA A 124 17.32 -3.81 -5.36
C ALA A 124 17.70 -4.75 -6.50
N ARG A 125 16.82 -4.98 -7.49
CA ARG A 125 17.14 -5.77 -8.70
C ARG A 125 18.19 -5.09 -9.56
N THR A 126 18.04 -3.78 -9.80
CA THR A 126 18.98 -2.99 -10.61
C THR A 126 20.36 -3.00 -9.96
N GLU A 127 20.44 -2.77 -8.65
CA GLU A 127 21.70 -2.80 -7.90
C GLU A 127 22.34 -4.20 -7.94
N ALA A 128 21.57 -5.26 -7.68
CA ALA A 128 22.06 -6.65 -7.77
C ALA A 128 22.51 -7.05 -9.18
N GLU A 129 21.92 -6.48 -10.23
CA GLU A 129 22.39 -6.64 -11.62
C GLU A 129 23.69 -5.88 -11.88
N GLU A 130 23.80 -4.65 -11.37
CA GLU A 130 25.01 -3.86 -11.47
C GLU A 130 26.21 -4.52 -10.77
N THR A 131 26.05 -5.01 -9.55
CA THR A 131 27.09 -5.77 -8.83
C THR A 131 27.59 -6.95 -9.65
N ARG A 132 26.67 -7.73 -10.25
CA ARG A 132 27.04 -8.86 -11.12
C ARG A 132 27.72 -8.41 -12.41
N ARG A 133 27.29 -7.30 -13.00
CA ARG A 133 27.88 -6.72 -14.22
C ARG A 133 29.32 -6.28 -13.96
N VAL A 134 29.57 -5.56 -12.86
CA VAL A 134 30.92 -5.10 -12.46
C VAL A 134 31.83 -6.29 -12.23
N ALA A 135 31.40 -7.28 -11.43
CA ALA A 135 32.20 -8.47 -11.15
C ALA A 135 32.52 -9.31 -12.40
N ARG A 136 31.58 -9.41 -13.35
CA ARG A 136 31.86 -10.03 -14.67
C ARG A 136 32.89 -9.25 -15.48
N GLY A 137 32.83 -7.93 -15.44
CA GLY A 137 33.82 -7.07 -16.08
C GLY A 137 35.21 -7.29 -15.51
N GLU A 138 35.33 -7.29 -14.18
CA GLU A 138 36.61 -7.53 -13.47
C GLU A 138 37.17 -8.92 -13.76
N ALA A 139 36.35 -9.97 -13.63
CA ALA A 139 36.74 -11.34 -13.97
C ALA A 139 37.19 -11.48 -15.44
N SER A 140 36.50 -10.81 -16.37
CA SER A 140 36.89 -10.79 -17.79
C SER A 140 38.24 -10.12 -18.01
N VAL A 141 38.48 -8.95 -17.40
CA VAL A 141 39.74 -8.22 -17.53
C VAL A 141 40.91 -9.03 -16.95
N GLN A 142 40.72 -9.67 -15.79
CA GLN A 142 41.75 -10.50 -15.17
C GLN A 142 42.09 -11.73 -16.03
N THR A 143 41.08 -12.43 -16.55
CA THR A 143 41.30 -13.61 -17.40
C THR A 143 41.94 -13.25 -18.73
N GLU A 144 41.59 -12.11 -19.33
CA GLU A 144 42.22 -11.61 -20.55
C GLU A 144 43.68 -11.21 -20.30
N SER A 145 43.97 -10.48 -19.22
CA SER A 145 45.34 -10.11 -18.84
C SER A 145 46.22 -11.35 -18.59
N ALA A 146 45.69 -12.33 -17.86
CA ALA A 146 46.41 -13.58 -17.60
C ALA A 146 46.68 -14.37 -18.88
N ARG A 147 45.74 -14.33 -19.83
CA ARG A 147 45.90 -14.93 -21.15
C ARG A 147 46.98 -14.25 -21.96
N THR A 148 47.00 -12.92 -22.01
CA THR A 148 48.06 -12.19 -22.72
C THR A 148 49.44 -12.48 -22.12
N ASP A 149 49.54 -12.61 -20.79
CA ASP A 149 50.79 -12.94 -20.11
C ASP A 149 51.23 -14.38 -20.39
N ALA A 150 50.29 -15.34 -20.39
CA ALA A 150 50.53 -16.73 -20.75
C ALA A 150 51.00 -16.86 -22.21
N GLU A 151 50.34 -16.17 -23.14
CA GLU A 151 50.73 -16.10 -24.56
C GLU A 151 52.12 -15.46 -24.73
N ALA A 152 52.43 -14.39 -23.99
CA ALA A 152 53.74 -13.76 -24.02
C ALA A 152 54.86 -14.70 -23.50
N LYS A 153 54.62 -15.42 -22.39
CA LYS A 153 55.57 -16.39 -21.83
C LYS A 153 55.84 -17.56 -22.77
N THR A 154 54.79 -18.12 -23.37
CA THR A 154 54.93 -19.22 -24.33
C THR A 154 55.64 -18.77 -25.61
N ALA A 155 55.31 -17.58 -26.15
CA ALA A 155 56.00 -17.01 -27.30
C ALA A 155 57.48 -16.69 -27.03
N ALA A 156 57.83 -16.25 -25.81
CA ALA A 156 59.22 -16.05 -25.41
C ALA A 156 59.99 -17.38 -25.34
N ALA A 157 59.36 -18.43 -24.81
CA ALA A 157 59.99 -19.75 -24.74
C ALA A 157 60.18 -20.39 -26.12
N THR A 158 59.21 -20.24 -27.03
CA THR A 158 59.36 -20.70 -28.42
C THR A 158 60.51 -19.99 -29.12
N ARG A 159 60.59 -18.66 -29.01
CA ARG A 159 61.73 -17.89 -29.57
C ARG A 159 63.08 -18.34 -29.00
N ALA A 160 63.15 -18.63 -27.70
CA ALA A 160 64.36 -19.15 -27.09
C ALA A 160 64.76 -20.53 -27.66
N CYS A 161 63.78 -21.40 -27.96
CA CYS A 161 64.03 -22.68 -28.63
C CYS A 161 64.53 -22.49 -30.06
N GLU A 162 63.87 -21.63 -30.84
CA GLU A 162 64.27 -21.32 -32.22
C GLU A 162 65.69 -20.72 -32.25
N GLU A 163 66.03 -19.83 -31.33
CA GLU A 163 67.38 -19.29 -31.19
C GLU A 163 68.40 -20.37 -30.82
N ALA A 164 68.06 -21.28 -29.91
CA ALA A 164 68.93 -22.40 -29.53
C ALA A 164 69.17 -23.34 -30.73
N GLU A 165 68.14 -23.65 -31.50
CA GLU A 165 68.22 -24.44 -32.73
C GLU A 165 69.04 -23.74 -33.82
N ALA A 166 68.88 -22.42 -33.98
CA ALA A 166 69.67 -21.63 -34.92
C ALA A 166 71.16 -21.58 -34.53
N ARG A 167 71.47 -21.37 -33.25
CA ARG A 167 72.85 -21.45 -32.73
C ARG A 167 73.42 -22.85 -32.93
N ALA A 168 72.59 -23.87 -32.73
CA ALA A 168 72.96 -25.24 -32.96
C ALA A 168 73.31 -25.51 -34.43
N ALA A 169 72.48 -25.08 -35.38
CA ALA A 169 72.74 -25.19 -36.81
C ALA A 169 74.00 -24.42 -37.24
N GLN A 170 74.23 -23.22 -36.69
CA GLN A 170 75.45 -22.44 -36.95
C GLN A 170 76.71 -23.16 -36.44
N ALA A 171 76.66 -23.79 -35.27
CA ALA A 171 77.78 -24.57 -34.75
C ALA A 171 78.09 -25.80 -35.63
N GLN A 172 77.05 -26.50 -36.12
CA GLN A 172 77.21 -27.59 -37.08
C GLN A 172 77.85 -27.12 -38.39
N ALA A 173 77.41 -25.98 -38.92
CA ALA A 173 77.97 -25.41 -40.15
C ALA A 173 79.45 -25.04 -39.99
N ARG A 174 79.83 -24.43 -38.85
CA ARG A 174 81.24 -24.12 -38.54
C ARG A 174 82.09 -25.38 -38.42
N ALA A 175 81.60 -26.40 -37.71
CA ALA A 175 82.30 -27.68 -37.59
C ALA A 175 82.50 -28.35 -38.96
N ALA A 176 81.49 -28.31 -39.84
CA ALA A 176 81.59 -28.85 -41.20
C ALA A 176 82.58 -28.05 -42.07
N GLU A 177 82.62 -26.72 -41.95
CA GLU A 177 83.63 -25.90 -42.62
C GLU A 177 85.06 -26.18 -42.11
N GLU A 178 85.23 -26.40 -40.80
CA GLU A 178 86.51 -26.78 -40.20
C GLU A 178 86.96 -28.16 -40.66
N GLU A 179 86.06 -29.14 -40.74
CA GLU A 179 86.32 -30.46 -41.34
C GLU A 179 86.73 -30.33 -42.81
N LYS A 180 86.06 -29.46 -43.57
CA LYS A 180 86.44 -29.19 -44.96
C LYS A 180 87.82 -28.54 -45.07
N ARG A 181 88.14 -27.54 -44.23
CA ARG A 181 89.47 -26.91 -44.20
C ARG A 181 90.56 -27.89 -43.77
N ALA A 182 90.28 -28.76 -42.80
CA ALA A 182 91.19 -29.80 -42.35
C ALA A 182 91.48 -30.78 -43.48
N THR A 183 90.45 -31.32 -44.14
CA THR A 183 90.60 -32.23 -45.28
C THR A 183 91.28 -31.56 -46.48
N GLU A 184 90.99 -30.29 -46.79
CA GLU A 184 91.71 -29.51 -47.81
C GLU A 184 93.20 -29.34 -47.44
N SER A 185 93.51 -29.05 -46.18
CA SER A 185 94.89 -28.94 -45.68
C SER A 185 95.63 -30.28 -45.70
N GLU A 186 94.93 -31.38 -45.40
CA GLU A 186 95.44 -32.76 -45.52
C GLU A 186 95.74 -33.09 -46.97
N VAL A 187 94.85 -32.76 -47.92
CA VAL A 187 95.09 -32.99 -49.35
C VAL A 187 96.29 -32.19 -49.83
N LEU A 188 96.45 -30.94 -49.40
CA LEU A 188 97.62 -30.11 -49.75
C LEU A 188 98.91 -30.65 -49.10
N ALA A 189 98.86 -31.08 -47.84
CA ALA A 189 99.98 -31.72 -47.15
C ALA A 189 100.32 -33.07 -47.77
N ALA A 190 99.32 -33.85 -48.20
CA ALA A 190 99.46 -35.10 -48.94
C ALA A 190 100.08 -34.88 -50.33
N GLN A 191 99.72 -33.79 -51.02
CA GLN A 191 100.34 -33.40 -52.28
C GLN A 191 101.80 -32.91 -52.10
N ALA A 192 102.08 -32.16 -51.03
CA ALA A 192 103.42 -31.71 -50.69
C ALA A 192 104.32 -32.88 -50.25
N THR A 193 103.78 -33.81 -49.44
CA THR A 193 104.46 -35.05 -49.07
C THR A 193 104.60 -35.99 -50.26
N ALA A 194 103.62 -36.14 -51.15
CA ALA A 194 103.79 -36.94 -52.37
C ALA A 194 104.90 -36.40 -53.29
N ARG A 195 105.14 -35.08 -53.28
CA ARG A 195 106.31 -34.46 -53.93
C ARG A 195 107.63 -34.71 -53.18
N ALA A 196 107.61 -34.84 -51.86
CA ALA A 196 108.78 -35.15 -51.03
C ALA A 196 109.08 -36.66 -50.89
N GLU A 197 108.07 -37.52 -50.97
CA GLU A 197 108.11 -39.00 -50.92
C GLU A 197 108.74 -39.59 -52.19
N PHE A 198 108.80 -38.83 -53.28
CA PHE A 198 109.64 -39.14 -54.43
C PHE A 198 111.15 -39.04 -54.10
N GLU A 199 111.54 -38.35 -53.01
CA GLU A 199 112.92 -38.28 -52.51
C GLU A 199 113.19 -39.13 -51.25
N GLU A 200 112.19 -39.50 -50.44
CA GLU A 200 112.40 -40.20 -49.16
C GLU A 200 111.51 -41.44 -48.99
N ALA A 201 111.78 -42.51 -49.76
CA ALA A 201 111.11 -43.81 -49.64
C ALA A 201 111.41 -44.58 -48.33
N ARG A 202 111.65 -43.91 -47.19
CA ARG A 202 112.02 -44.54 -45.91
C ARG A 202 111.24 -44.11 -44.66
N ALA A 203 110.23 -43.24 -44.73
CA ALA A 203 109.49 -42.73 -43.55
C ALA A 203 107.96 -43.03 -43.53
N GLY A 204 107.50 -44.14 -44.10
CA GLY A 204 106.06 -44.45 -44.27
C GLY A 204 105.23 -44.66 -42.99
N ALA A 205 105.83 -44.96 -41.84
CA ALA A 205 105.08 -45.20 -40.60
C ALA A 205 104.57 -43.93 -39.90
N VAL A 206 105.19 -42.76 -40.16
CA VAL A 206 104.85 -41.51 -39.47
C VAL A 206 103.64 -40.83 -40.10
N LYS A 207 103.47 -40.94 -41.42
CA LYS A 207 102.35 -40.33 -42.16
C LYS A 207 101.02 -41.05 -41.89
N GLU A 208 101.03 -42.37 -41.94
CA GLU A 208 99.84 -43.18 -41.64
C GLU A 208 99.40 -42.98 -40.18
N SER A 209 100.36 -42.80 -39.26
CA SER A 209 100.08 -42.42 -37.87
C SER A 209 99.44 -41.02 -37.77
N ALA A 210 99.93 -40.03 -38.52
CA ALA A 210 99.40 -38.68 -38.51
C ALA A 210 97.98 -38.60 -39.09
N ASP A 211 97.70 -39.33 -40.17
CA ASP A 211 96.38 -39.38 -40.81
C ASP A 211 95.32 -40.02 -39.89
N VAL A 212 95.70 -41.12 -39.20
CA VAL A 212 94.82 -41.77 -38.21
C VAL A 212 94.55 -40.83 -37.03
N GLU A 213 95.56 -40.08 -36.58
CA GLU A 213 95.43 -39.15 -35.45
C GLU A 213 94.56 -37.93 -35.81
N ALA A 214 94.73 -37.36 -37.01
CA ALA A 214 93.92 -36.25 -37.52
C ALA A 214 92.45 -36.65 -37.69
N LYS A 215 92.18 -37.81 -38.32
CA LYS A 215 90.81 -38.34 -38.43
C LYS A 215 90.18 -38.59 -37.06
N GLY A 216 90.97 -39.14 -36.12
CA GLY A 216 90.52 -39.33 -34.74
C GLY A 216 90.18 -38.02 -34.02
N LEU A 217 90.88 -36.90 -34.32
CA LEU A 217 90.56 -35.58 -33.79
C LEU A 217 89.27 -35.01 -34.40
N LEU A 218 89.06 -35.17 -35.71
CA LEU A 218 87.83 -34.74 -36.38
C LEU A 218 86.59 -35.48 -35.87
N ASP A 219 86.68 -36.81 -35.76
CA ASP A 219 85.58 -37.63 -35.24
C ASP A 219 85.24 -37.25 -33.79
N ARG A 220 86.27 -36.97 -32.96
CA ARG A 220 86.07 -36.48 -31.58
C ARG A 220 85.40 -35.10 -31.55
N SER A 221 85.87 -34.14 -32.35
CA SER A 221 85.30 -32.80 -32.45
C SER A 221 83.84 -32.84 -32.90
N ARG A 222 83.53 -33.66 -33.92
CA ARG A 222 82.17 -33.87 -34.42
C ARG A 222 81.25 -34.45 -33.35
N LEU A 223 81.69 -35.49 -32.65
CA LEU A 223 80.92 -36.11 -31.56
C LEU A 223 80.69 -35.11 -30.41
N GLU A 224 81.69 -34.29 -30.07
CA GLU A 224 81.56 -33.24 -29.05
C GLU A 224 80.55 -32.17 -29.48
N ALA A 225 80.57 -31.74 -30.75
CA ALA A 225 79.58 -30.84 -31.31
C ALA A 225 78.18 -31.45 -31.26
N GLU A 226 77.98 -32.68 -31.75
CA GLU A 226 76.70 -33.39 -31.70
C GLU A 226 76.15 -33.47 -30.26
N ARG A 227 76.99 -33.81 -29.29
CA ARG A 227 76.61 -33.84 -27.86
C ARG A 227 76.29 -32.47 -27.29
N ALA A 228 76.95 -31.40 -27.74
CA ALA A 228 76.64 -30.04 -27.30
C ALA A 228 75.28 -29.58 -27.84
N LEU A 229 74.93 -30.00 -29.05
CA LEU A 229 73.66 -29.67 -29.70
C LEU A 229 72.48 -30.41 -29.10
N GLU A 230 72.66 -31.70 -28.82
CA GLU A 230 71.65 -32.50 -28.14
C GLU A 230 71.36 -31.93 -26.74
N ARG A 231 72.41 -31.51 -26.02
CA ARG A 231 72.26 -30.80 -24.74
C ARG A 231 71.50 -29.47 -24.89
N ALA A 232 71.88 -28.63 -25.85
CA ALA A 232 71.19 -27.36 -26.08
C ALA A 232 69.72 -27.54 -26.46
N ARG A 233 69.38 -28.57 -27.25
CA ARG A 233 67.99 -28.93 -27.61
C ARG A 233 67.20 -29.41 -26.40
N ALA A 234 67.78 -30.28 -25.58
CA ALA A 234 67.14 -30.78 -24.35
C ALA A 234 66.91 -29.64 -23.34
N GLU A 235 67.86 -28.72 -23.19
CA GLU A 235 67.72 -27.52 -22.34
C GLU A 235 66.61 -26.59 -22.87
N ALA A 236 66.55 -26.37 -24.18
CA ALA A 236 65.51 -25.57 -24.82
C ALA A 236 64.11 -26.20 -24.63
N GLU A 237 63.98 -27.52 -24.89
CA GLU A 237 62.72 -28.24 -24.69
C GLU A 237 62.27 -28.19 -23.23
N THR A 238 63.19 -28.39 -22.28
CA THR A 238 62.91 -28.28 -20.85
C THR A 238 62.42 -26.88 -20.49
N THR A 239 63.06 -25.84 -21.05
CA THR A 239 62.65 -24.44 -20.86
C THR A 239 61.26 -24.16 -21.43
N ALA A 240 60.95 -24.70 -22.62
CA ALA A 240 59.62 -24.58 -23.22
C ALA A 240 58.53 -25.30 -22.42
N GLN A 241 58.80 -26.52 -21.95
CA GLN A 241 57.88 -27.27 -21.09
C GLN A 241 57.64 -26.53 -19.76
N GLY A 242 58.69 -25.98 -19.16
CA GLY A 242 58.60 -25.15 -17.95
C GLY A 242 57.74 -23.90 -18.16
N ALA A 243 57.96 -23.19 -19.28
CA ALA A 243 57.17 -22.01 -19.61
C ALA A 243 55.69 -22.33 -19.90
N ARG A 244 55.40 -23.45 -20.56
CA ARG A 244 54.02 -23.93 -20.78
C ARG A 244 53.34 -24.27 -19.46
N SER A 245 54.00 -25.02 -18.61
CA SER A 245 53.47 -25.38 -17.29
C SER A 245 53.21 -24.15 -16.42
N ALA A 246 54.12 -23.16 -16.46
CA ALA A 246 53.96 -21.89 -15.75
C ALA A 246 52.80 -21.04 -16.32
N ALA A 247 52.60 -21.05 -17.63
CA ALA A 247 51.48 -20.38 -18.28
C ALA A 247 50.13 -21.05 -17.94
N GLU A 248 50.08 -22.38 -17.93
CA GLU A 248 48.89 -23.14 -17.52
C GLU A 248 48.54 -22.90 -16.05
N SER A 249 49.52 -22.93 -15.16
CA SER A 249 49.32 -22.64 -13.74
C SER A 249 48.85 -21.19 -13.50
N LEU A 250 49.38 -20.22 -14.25
CA LEU A 250 48.89 -18.84 -14.21
C LEU A 250 47.42 -18.73 -14.63
N LEU A 251 47.05 -19.38 -15.74
CA LEU A 251 45.67 -19.39 -16.24
C LEU A 251 44.71 -20.10 -15.28
N GLU A 252 45.13 -21.19 -14.65
CA GLU A 252 44.31 -21.89 -13.66
C GLU A 252 44.10 -21.04 -12.40
N GLY A 253 45.16 -20.40 -11.91
CA GLY A 253 45.08 -19.47 -10.77
C GLY A 253 44.11 -18.31 -11.02
N THR A 254 44.25 -17.61 -12.15
CA THR A 254 43.39 -16.47 -12.46
C THR A 254 41.95 -16.87 -12.79
N ARG A 255 41.72 -18.08 -13.32
CA ARG A 255 40.36 -18.64 -13.43
C ARG A 255 39.75 -18.91 -12.06
N GLY A 256 40.53 -19.40 -11.10
CA GLY A 256 40.11 -19.58 -9.71
C GLY A 256 39.70 -18.26 -9.07
N GLU A 257 40.54 -17.24 -9.18
CA GLU A 257 40.26 -15.88 -8.68
C GLU A 257 39.02 -15.27 -9.33
N ALA A 258 38.91 -15.35 -10.66
CA ALA A 258 37.74 -14.90 -11.40
C ALA A 258 36.45 -15.60 -10.95
N HIS A 259 36.50 -16.90 -10.68
CA HIS A 259 35.36 -17.64 -10.14
C HIS A 259 35.00 -17.16 -8.72
N GLU A 260 35.98 -16.90 -7.86
CA GLU A 260 35.75 -16.39 -6.51
C GLU A 260 35.11 -14.99 -6.50
N ILE A 261 35.54 -14.10 -7.41
CA ILE A 261 34.94 -12.78 -7.64
C ILE A 261 33.46 -12.93 -8.03
N LEU A 262 33.17 -13.81 -8.99
CA LEU A 262 31.79 -14.06 -9.44
C LEU A 262 30.89 -14.65 -8.36
N GLU A 263 31.40 -15.60 -7.56
CA GLU A 263 30.64 -16.19 -6.45
C GLU A 263 30.40 -15.19 -5.32
N THR A 264 31.35 -14.30 -5.05
CA THR A 264 31.17 -13.21 -4.07
C THR A 264 30.12 -12.23 -4.55
N ALA A 265 30.23 -11.74 -5.78
CA ALA A 265 29.22 -10.86 -6.36
C ALA A 265 27.82 -11.50 -6.45
N ARG A 266 27.74 -12.82 -6.64
CA ARG A 266 26.48 -13.56 -6.59
C ARG A 266 25.89 -13.57 -5.19
N ARG A 267 26.70 -13.82 -4.15
CA ARG A 267 26.26 -13.75 -2.75
C ARG A 267 25.78 -12.35 -2.40
N ASP A 268 26.51 -11.32 -2.81
CA ASP A 268 26.15 -9.92 -2.54
C ASP A 268 24.85 -9.53 -3.26
N ALA A 269 24.71 -9.87 -4.53
CA ALA A 269 23.47 -9.67 -5.29
C ALA A 269 22.26 -10.39 -4.63
N HIS A 270 22.46 -11.60 -4.09
CA HIS A 270 21.42 -12.29 -3.34
C HIS A 270 21.08 -11.60 -2.02
N ALA A 271 22.08 -11.06 -1.31
CA ALA A 271 21.86 -10.31 -0.08
C ALA A 271 21.07 -9.02 -0.33
N ILE A 272 21.43 -8.24 -1.36
CA ILE A 272 20.70 -7.03 -1.78
C ILE A 272 19.23 -7.35 -2.08
N LEU A 273 18.98 -8.41 -2.86
CA LEU A 273 17.62 -8.86 -3.16
C LEU A 273 16.85 -9.35 -1.93
N ALA A 274 17.52 -9.96 -0.96
CA ALA A 274 16.89 -10.39 0.28
C ALA A 274 16.48 -9.19 1.15
N THR A 275 17.36 -8.20 1.28
CA THR A 275 17.07 -6.95 1.99
C THR A 275 15.91 -6.21 1.34
N GLY A 276 15.96 -5.98 0.03
CA GLY A 276 14.88 -5.27 -0.67
C GLY A 276 13.52 -6.00 -0.60
N ARG A 277 13.49 -7.33 -0.48
CA ARG A 277 12.26 -8.09 -0.21
C ARG A 277 11.76 -7.92 1.21
N SER A 278 12.66 -7.88 2.20
CA SER A 278 12.28 -7.65 3.60
C SER A 278 11.65 -6.27 3.75
N GLU A 279 12.30 -5.23 3.21
CA GLU A 279 11.80 -3.85 3.27
C GLU A 279 10.45 -3.70 2.54
N ALA A 280 10.31 -4.29 1.35
CA ALA A 280 9.04 -4.31 0.63
C ALA A 280 7.92 -5.01 1.42
N ALA A 281 8.23 -6.11 2.10
CA ALA A 281 7.25 -6.82 2.95
C ALA A 281 6.86 -5.99 4.17
N GLU A 282 7.81 -5.34 4.84
CA GLU A 282 7.55 -4.45 5.98
C GLU A 282 6.66 -3.26 5.59
N LEU A 283 6.88 -2.66 4.42
CA LEU A 283 6.03 -1.59 3.90
C LEU A 283 4.58 -2.05 3.67
N LEU A 284 4.40 -3.25 3.09
CA LEU A 284 3.07 -3.81 2.83
C LEU A 284 2.34 -4.16 4.13
N ASP A 285 3.05 -4.72 5.11
CA ASP A 285 2.45 -5.07 6.40
C ASP A 285 2.09 -3.82 7.22
N ALA A 286 2.93 -2.77 7.17
CA ALA A 286 2.61 -1.48 7.78
C ALA A 286 1.34 -0.86 7.16
N ALA A 287 1.25 -0.83 5.83
CA ALA A 287 0.09 -0.28 5.12
C ALA A 287 -1.20 -1.08 5.33
N ARG A 288 -1.09 -2.41 5.50
CA ARG A 288 -2.23 -3.24 5.94
C ARG A 288 -2.69 -2.86 7.34
N GLY A 289 -1.76 -2.70 8.28
CA GLY A 289 -2.09 -2.27 9.63
C GLY A 289 -2.81 -0.92 9.66
N GLU A 290 -2.31 0.05 8.89
CA GLU A 290 -2.93 1.38 8.76
C GLU A 290 -4.31 1.32 8.09
N SER A 291 -4.45 0.56 7.00
CA SER A 291 -5.74 0.30 6.34
C SER A 291 -6.76 -0.32 7.30
N ASP A 292 -6.36 -1.31 8.09
CA ASP A 292 -7.24 -1.97 9.06
C ASP A 292 -7.66 -1.01 10.18
N GLU A 293 -6.77 -0.12 10.61
CA GLU A 293 -7.06 0.93 11.60
C GLU A 293 -8.05 1.97 11.06
N ILE A 294 -7.88 2.42 9.81
CA ILE A 294 -8.81 3.34 9.12
C ILE A 294 -10.21 2.73 9.06
N ASP A 295 -10.33 1.47 8.61
CA ASP A 295 -11.60 0.76 8.51
C ASP A 295 -12.26 0.56 9.89
N ALA A 296 -11.46 0.23 10.92
CA ALA A 296 -11.96 0.07 12.29
C ALA A 296 -12.49 1.39 12.86
N ASN A 297 -11.77 2.49 12.68
CA ASN A 297 -12.17 3.82 13.12
C ASN A 297 -13.44 4.29 12.41
N ALA A 298 -13.56 4.03 11.10
CA ALA A 298 -14.75 4.38 10.33
C ALA A 298 -15.99 3.61 10.79
N LYS A 299 -15.85 2.31 11.08
CA LYS A 299 -16.93 1.51 11.66
C LYS A 299 -17.36 2.04 13.02
N ALA A 300 -16.41 2.38 13.89
CA ALA A 300 -16.71 2.95 15.21
C ALA A 300 -17.49 4.28 15.08
N ARG A 301 -17.08 5.16 14.15
CA ARG A 301 -17.82 6.41 13.87
C ARG A 301 -19.22 6.16 13.31
N ALA A 302 -19.36 5.22 12.37
CA ALA A 302 -20.66 4.83 11.82
C ALA A 302 -21.61 4.28 12.91
N GLU A 303 -21.09 3.47 13.83
CA GLU A 303 -21.83 2.97 14.99
C GLU A 303 -22.23 4.11 15.95
N GLU A 304 -21.34 5.08 16.19
CA GLU A 304 -21.62 6.27 16.99
C GLU A 304 -22.76 7.10 16.36
N THR A 305 -22.69 7.42 15.07
CA THR A 305 -23.75 8.14 14.34
C THR A 305 -25.09 7.40 14.42
N ALA A 306 -25.09 6.06 14.28
CA ALA A 306 -26.29 5.25 14.41
C ALA A 306 -26.86 5.28 15.84
N ALA A 307 -26.00 5.26 16.87
CA ALA A 307 -26.39 5.34 18.27
C ALA A 307 -26.99 6.72 18.61
N GLU A 308 -26.38 7.80 18.13
CA GLU A 308 -26.89 9.17 18.27
C GLU A 308 -28.26 9.33 17.62
N ALA A 309 -28.42 8.88 16.37
CA ALA A 309 -29.70 8.92 15.68
C ALA A 309 -30.78 8.09 16.39
N SER A 310 -30.41 6.95 16.99
CA SER A 310 -31.32 6.16 17.83
C SER A 310 -31.72 6.90 19.11
N ALA A 311 -30.79 7.62 19.75
CA ALA A 311 -31.09 8.41 20.94
C ALA A 311 -32.04 9.58 20.61
N GLU A 312 -31.78 10.30 19.51
CA GLU A 312 -32.66 11.37 19.04
C GLU A 312 -34.04 10.83 18.62
N ALA A 313 -34.10 9.68 17.95
CA ALA A 313 -35.34 8.99 17.64
C ALA A 313 -36.17 8.68 18.90
N GLN A 314 -35.53 8.23 19.98
CA GLN A 314 -36.19 7.98 21.26
C GLN A 314 -36.72 9.28 21.88
N GLN A 315 -35.97 10.37 21.77
CA GLN A 315 -36.39 11.68 22.23
C GLN A 315 -37.62 12.20 21.45
N ILE A 316 -37.60 12.13 20.12
CA ILE A 316 -38.73 12.53 19.26
C ILE A 316 -39.99 11.74 19.64
N LEU A 317 -39.86 10.43 19.90
CA LEU A 317 -40.98 9.59 20.34
C LEU A 317 -41.49 10.00 21.72
N ALA A 318 -40.60 10.32 22.67
CA ALA A 318 -40.98 10.76 24.00
C ALA A 318 -41.71 12.12 23.95
N GLU A 319 -41.19 13.07 23.18
CA GLU A 319 -41.81 14.39 22.96
C GLU A 319 -43.18 14.26 22.28
N SER A 320 -43.28 13.44 21.23
CA SER A 320 -44.53 13.20 20.51
C SER A 320 -45.60 12.55 21.40
N ARG A 321 -45.20 11.69 22.35
CA ARG A 321 -46.11 11.12 23.36
C ARG A 321 -46.63 12.20 24.30
N VAL A 322 -45.76 13.04 24.84
CA VAL A 322 -46.16 14.13 25.75
C VAL A 322 -47.06 15.13 25.04
N GLU A 323 -46.77 15.46 23.78
CA GLU A 323 -47.62 16.32 22.96
C GLU A 323 -49.00 15.67 22.72
N GLY A 324 -49.03 14.41 22.29
CA GLY A 324 -50.27 13.67 22.10
C GLY A 324 -51.10 13.54 23.39
N GLU A 325 -50.47 13.36 24.55
CA GLU A 325 -51.14 13.36 25.85
C GLU A 325 -51.75 14.73 26.19
N ARG A 326 -51.03 15.82 25.91
CA ARG A 326 -51.52 17.20 26.11
C ARG A 326 -52.70 17.51 25.21
N GLU A 327 -52.63 17.15 23.93
CA GLU A 327 -53.73 17.37 22.99
C GLU A 327 -54.94 16.51 23.34
N ALA A 328 -54.73 15.25 23.72
CA ALA A 328 -55.80 14.41 24.23
C ALA A 328 -56.48 15.03 25.45
N ALA A 329 -55.70 15.53 26.42
CA ALA A 329 -56.22 16.23 27.59
C ALA A 329 -57.01 17.50 27.21
N GLN A 330 -56.56 18.27 26.22
CA GLN A 330 -57.29 19.44 25.72
C GLN A 330 -58.63 19.04 25.06
N ILE A 331 -58.64 17.98 24.25
CA ILE A 331 -59.86 17.47 23.62
C ILE A 331 -60.83 16.95 24.68
N TYR A 332 -60.34 16.24 25.70
CA TYR A 332 -61.17 15.80 26.83
C TYR A 332 -61.74 16.97 27.62
N ALA A 333 -60.92 17.98 27.93
CA ALA A 333 -61.37 19.18 28.63
C ALA A 333 -62.41 19.96 27.81
N ALA A 334 -62.23 20.06 26.49
CA ALA A 334 -63.21 20.67 25.59
C ALA A 334 -64.52 19.88 25.57
N ALA A 335 -64.46 18.55 25.45
CA ALA A 335 -65.63 17.68 25.48
C ALA A 335 -66.38 17.76 26.82
N GLU A 336 -65.65 17.80 27.95
CA GLU A 336 -66.22 17.98 29.29
C GLU A 336 -66.90 19.35 29.42
N ALA A 337 -66.28 20.42 28.93
CA ALA A 337 -66.86 21.76 28.93
C ALA A 337 -68.14 21.84 28.06
N GLU A 338 -68.15 21.21 26.88
CA GLU A 338 -69.35 21.14 26.04
C GLU A 338 -70.45 20.30 26.72
N ALA A 339 -70.09 19.22 27.40
CA ALA A 339 -71.03 18.35 28.11
C ALA A 339 -71.67 19.11 29.28
N ALA A 340 -70.86 19.84 30.05
CA ALA A 340 -71.34 20.73 31.10
C ALA A 340 -72.29 21.80 30.54
N ALA A 341 -71.93 22.45 29.44
CA ALA A 341 -72.79 23.44 28.78
C ALA A 341 -74.11 22.84 28.28
N TYR A 342 -74.11 21.59 27.80
CA TYR A 342 -75.31 20.87 27.41
C TYR A 342 -76.22 20.58 28.61
N LEU A 343 -75.67 20.04 29.70
CA LEU A 343 -76.40 19.76 30.93
C LEU A 343 -77.01 21.03 31.52
N ASP A 344 -76.26 22.14 31.52
CA ASP A 344 -76.74 23.46 31.92
C ASP A 344 -77.92 23.94 31.08
N ARG A 345 -77.83 23.78 29.75
CA ARG A 345 -78.91 24.12 28.83
C ARG A 345 -80.16 23.29 29.10
N ARG A 346 -80.01 21.98 29.30
CA ARG A 346 -81.11 21.06 29.64
C ARG A 346 -81.72 21.37 31.00
N ARG A 347 -80.91 21.72 32.00
CA ARG A 347 -81.39 22.15 33.31
C ARG A 347 -82.21 23.43 33.22
N ARG A 348 -81.73 24.45 32.50
CA ARG A 348 -82.46 25.70 32.26
C ARG A 348 -83.78 25.46 31.49
N GLU A 349 -83.78 24.51 30.55
CA GLU A 349 -84.98 24.10 29.82
C GLU A 349 -85.97 23.36 30.72
N ALA A 350 -85.51 22.43 31.55
CA ALA A 350 -86.33 21.75 32.55
C ALA A 350 -86.92 22.75 33.55
N ASP A 351 -86.12 23.70 34.04
CA ASP A 351 -86.57 24.78 34.92
C ASP A 351 -87.58 25.70 34.22
N ARG A 352 -87.42 25.95 32.91
CA ARG A 352 -88.39 26.69 32.09
C ARG A 352 -89.70 25.91 31.96
N LEU A 353 -89.66 24.62 31.67
CA LEU A 353 -90.84 23.77 31.58
C LEU A 353 -91.55 23.63 32.94
N ALA A 354 -90.79 23.49 34.03
CA ALA A 354 -91.31 23.44 35.40
C ALA A 354 -91.94 24.78 35.81
N ARG A 355 -91.31 25.91 35.47
CA ARG A 355 -91.92 27.24 35.64
C ARG A 355 -93.20 27.37 34.82
N GLY A 356 -93.18 27.01 33.54
CA GLY A 356 -94.39 27.04 32.70
C GLY A 356 -95.50 26.10 33.21
N ALA A 357 -95.16 24.94 33.78
CA ALA A 357 -96.14 24.06 34.41
C ALA A 357 -96.70 24.63 35.73
N ARG A 358 -95.83 25.26 36.55
CA ARG A 358 -96.25 25.99 37.76
C ARG A 358 -97.13 27.18 37.42
N GLU A 359 -96.77 27.97 36.42
CA GLU A 359 -97.60 29.07 35.91
C GLU A 359 -98.93 28.56 35.38
N ARG A 360 -98.97 27.48 34.58
CA ARG A 360 -100.24 26.87 34.17
C ARG A 360 -101.08 26.39 35.36
N ARG A 361 -100.46 25.86 36.41
CA ARG A 361 -101.13 25.45 37.65
C ARG A 361 -101.60 26.65 38.49
N TRP A 362 -100.83 27.73 38.53
CA TRP A 362 -101.11 28.93 39.31
C TRP A 362 -102.16 29.81 38.61
N SER A 363 -102.06 29.99 37.29
CA SER A 363 -103.10 30.57 36.44
C SER A 363 -104.39 29.74 36.42
N SER A 364 -104.33 28.44 36.74
CA SER A 364 -105.50 27.58 36.95
C SER A 364 -106.04 27.58 38.38
N ALA A 365 -105.30 28.10 39.37
CA ALA A 365 -105.63 28.00 40.80
C ALA A 365 -105.78 29.36 41.52
N GLY A 366 -105.45 30.49 40.87
CA GLY A 366 -105.43 31.81 41.49
C GLY A 366 -106.06 32.88 40.60
N GLY A 367 -107.38 32.77 40.40
CA GLY A 367 -108.18 33.98 40.25
C GLY A 367 -108.38 34.59 41.65
N HIS A 368 -108.04 35.87 41.80
CA HIS A 368 -108.34 36.76 42.92
C HIS A 368 -107.28 36.88 44.04
N TYR A 369 -107.13 38.12 44.53
CA TYR A 369 -106.06 38.74 45.35
C TYR A 369 -104.79 39.10 44.56
N GLY A 370 -104.29 40.33 44.57
CA GLY A 370 -104.56 41.45 45.45
C GLY A 370 -103.28 42.30 45.48
N GLU A 371 -103.39 43.47 44.89
CA GLU A 371 -102.41 44.55 44.73
C GLU A 371 -101.85 45.03 46.07
N LEU A 372 -100.53 44.91 46.29
CA LEU A 372 -99.77 45.64 47.31
C LEU A 372 -98.33 45.85 46.85
N GLU A 373 -97.97 47.10 46.60
CA GLU A 373 -96.58 47.59 46.51
C GLU A 373 -95.86 47.43 47.85
N PRO A 374 -94.50 47.41 47.82
CA PRO A 374 -93.81 48.37 48.67
C PRO A 374 -92.60 49.04 48.03
N GLU A 375 -92.50 50.32 48.34
CA GLU A 375 -91.33 51.20 48.26
C GLU A 375 -90.17 50.71 49.16
N GLY A 376 -88.94 51.01 48.72
CA GLY A 376 -87.87 51.48 49.60
C GLY A 376 -86.92 50.45 50.23
N ALA A 377 -85.68 50.39 49.73
CA ALA A 377 -84.47 50.21 50.56
C ALA A 377 -83.20 50.50 49.75
N SER A 378 -82.77 51.76 49.82
CA SER A 378 -81.40 52.22 49.61
C SER A 378 -80.60 51.99 50.89
N ALA A 379 -79.43 51.32 50.81
CA ALA A 379 -78.29 51.54 51.71
C ALA A 379 -77.09 50.64 51.35
N ALA A 380 -76.00 51.32 50.95
CA ALA A 380 -74.66 51.26 51.55
C ALA A 380 -73.93 49.92 51.81
N GLY A 381 -72.67 49.89 51.35
CA GLY A 381 -71.55 49.41 52.16
C GLY A 381 -70.68 48.34 51.49
N GLY A 382 -69.38 48.62 51.35
CA GLY A 382 -68.38 47.56 51.21
C GLY A 382 -67.15 47.90 50.38
N ASP A 383 -66.36 48.85 50.86
CA ASP A 383 -64.94 49.03 50.52
C ASP A 383 -64.14 47.72 50.67
N GLY A 384 -63.11 47.53 49.84
CA GLY A 384 -62.16 46.42 50.00
C GLY A 384 -61.17 46.23 48.85
N GLU A 385 -60.25 47.19 48.68
CA GLU A 385 -58.90 46.89 48.15
C GLU A 385 -58.25 45.77 48.97
N PRO A 386 -57.39 44.96 48.35
CA PRO A 386 -56.09 44.78 48.99
C PRO A 386 -54.92 45.15 48.09
N ASP A 387 -54.10 45.95 48.74
CA ASP A 387 -52.74 46.39 48.52
C ASP A 387 -51.74 45.24 48.25
N ALA A 388 -50.62 45.66 47.70
CA ALA A 388 -49.44 44.90 47.34
C ALA A 388 -48.87 44.03 48.47
N ALA A 389 -48.35 42.86 48.08
CA ALA A 389 -47.30 42.17 48.82
C ALA A 389 -46.12 41.87 47.89
N ARG A 390 -45.15 42.80 47.92
CA ARG A 390 -43.72 42.50 47.74
C ARG A 390 -43.27 41.60 48.89
N VAL A 391 -42.67 40.45 48.59
CA VAL A 391 -41.65 39.76 49.43
C VAL A 391 -40.70 39.05 48.44
N PHE A 392 -39.48 39.53 48.19
CA PHE A 392 -38.22 39.35 48.94
C PHE A 392 -37.64 37.92 48.92
N GLY A 393 -36.43 37.78 48.34
CA GLY A 393 -35.32 37.03 48.96
C GLY A 393 -34.74 35.82 48.21
N GLY A 394 -33.43 35.85 47.97
CA GLY A 394 -32.54 34.71 47.66
C GLY A 394 -31.89 34.84 46.27
N ASP A 395 -30.72 35.46 46.05
CA ASP A 395 -29.43 35.43 46.76
C ASP A 395 -28.66 34.10 46.56
N GLY A 396 -27.45 34.19 45.97
CA GLY A 396 -26.49 33.11 45.72
C GLY A 396 -26.24 32.84 44.23
N GLY A 397 -25.06 32.99 43.66
CA GLY A 397 -23.74 33.32 44.21
C GLY A 397 -22.77 33.45 43.04
N ALA A 398 -21.89 34.45 43.14
CA ALA A 398 -20.69 34.54 42.33
C ALA A 398 -19.74 33.42 42.77
N ASP A 399 -19.14 32.73 41.81
CA ASP A 399 -17.73 32.38 41.87
C ASP A 399 -17.26 31.77 40.55
N ARG A 400 -16.02 32.13 40.21
CA ARG A 400 -15.02 31.34 39.47
C ARG A 400 -14.59 31.82 38.08
N ALA A 401 -13.51 32.60 38.17
CA ALA A 401 -12.25 32.43 37.45
C ALA A 401 -12.05 33.16 36.12
N MET A 402 -11.40 34.32 36.30
CA MET A 402 -10.32 34.77 35.44
C MET A 402 -9.15 33.77 35.44
N SER A 403 -8.66 33.45 34.25
CA SER A 403 -7.29 33.03 33.90
C SER A 403 -7.12 33.50 32.45
N SER A 404 -6.48 34.63 32.13
CA SER A 404 -5.08 35.02 32.33
C SER A 404 -4.08 34.04 31.71
N SER A 405 -3.42 34.58 30.68
CA SER A 405 -2.02 34.39 30.23
C SER A 405 -1.60 33.09 29.52
N GLY A 406 -0.89 33.29 28.41
CA GLY A 406 -0.03 32.34 27.69
C GLY A 406 -0.33 32.42 26.19
N ASP A 407 0.51 33.06 25.38
CA ASP A 407 1.65 32.39 24.69
C ASP A 407 1.12 31.45 23.58
N GLU A 408 1.51 31.49 22.31
CA GLU A 408 2.68 32.04 21.63
C GLU A 408 2.36 32.18 20.14
N HIS A 409 3.22 32.92 19.45
CA HIS A 409 3.40 32.94 18.00
C HIS A 409 3.28 31.56 17.35
N SER A 410 2.56 31.50 16.23
CA SER A 410 2.99 30.74 15.05
C SER A 410 2.30 31.32 13.82
N ASP A 411 3.06 32.13 13.10
CA ASP A 411 2.85 32.42 11.68
C ASP A 411 2.86 31.10 10.89
N PRO A 412 1.86 30.79 10.04
CA PRO A 412 2.12 29.92 8.91
C PRO A 412 2.84 30.78 7.86
N ALA A 413 4.16 30.66 7.82
CA ALA A 413 4.92 31.01 6.64
C ALA A 413 4.31 30.26 5.45
N THR A 414 3.54 30.96 4.63
CA THR A 414 3.31 30.58 3.25
C THR A 414 4.66 30.68 2.55
N ASP A 415 5.39 29.58 2.58
CA ASP A 415 6.59 29.36 1.80
C ASP A 415 6.16 29.22 0.33
N SER A 416 6.03 30.38 -0.32
CA SER A 416 5.97 30.51 -1.75
C SER A 416 7.34 30.16 -2.31
N HIS A 417 7.58 28.85 -2.48
CA HIS A 417 8.65 28.34 -3.30
C HIS A 417 8.40 28.77 -4.75
N ASP A 418 9.11 29.82 -5.11
CA ASP A 418 9.77 30.08 -6.38
C ASP A 418 9.64 28.92 -7.39
N GLU A 419 8.68 29.05 -8.30
CA GLU A 419 8.65 28.30 -9.55
C GLU A 419 9.84 28.74 -10.40
N GLU A 420 10.94 28.00 -10.28
CA GLU A 420 12.00 28.03 -11.29
C GLU A 420 11.42 27.59 -12.64
N ARG A 421 11.14 28.60 -13.46
CA ARG A 421 11.06 28.50 -14.91
C ARG A 421 12.37 27.93 -15.47
N GLY A 422 12.37 26.64 -15.78
CA GLY A 422 13.33 25.96 -16.66
C GLY A 422 12.64 25.40 -17.91
N PRO A 423 13.35 25.22 -19.04
CA PRO A 423 12.86 25.61 -20.35
C PRO A 423 12.10 24.53 -21.13
N SER A 424 11.23 25.05 -22.00
CA SER A 424 10.64 24.46 -23.20
C SER A 424 11.44 23.31 -23.83
N ALA A 425 10.75 22.19 -24.07
CA ALA A 425 11.04 21.27 -25.16
C ALA A 425 9.75 21.05 -25.97
N PRO A 426 9.78 21.21 -27.30
CA PRO A 426 8.65 20.89 -28.17
C PRO A 426 8.72 19.43 -28.60
N GLY A 427 7.57 18.78 -28.80
CA GLY A 427 7.55 17.40 -29.28
C GLY A 427 6.16 16.83 -29.51
N ASP A 428 5.26 17.60 -30.15
CA ASP A 428 4.13 17.02 -30.86
C ASP A 428 4.69 16.31 -32.11
N GLU A 429 4.81 14.98 -32.08
CA GLU A 429 4.82 14.19 -33.30
C GLU A 429 3.66 13.20 -33.33
N GLN A 430 2.85 13.46 -34.35
CA GLN A 430 1.59 12.85 -34.65
C GLN A 430 1.77 11.38 -35.03
N ALA A 431 0.85 10.57 -34.53
CA ALA A 431 0.49 9.30 -35.14
C ALA A 431 0.07 9.52 -36.60
N ALA A 432 0.90 9.05 -37.53
CA ALA A 432 0.51 8.78 -38.90
C ALA A 432 0.72 7.29 -39.18
N SER A 433 -0.42 6.62 -39.32
CA SER A 433 -0.61 5.34 -39.97
C SER A 433 0.06 5.31 -41.35
N GLU A 434 0.92 4.33 -41.61
CA GLU A 434 1.21 3.92 -42.98
C GLU A 434 1.34 2.40 -43.10
N THR A 435 0.28 1.83 -43.69
CA THR A 435 0.24 0.53 -44.34
C THR A 435 1.36 0.42 -45.37
N GLY A 436 2.23 -0.59 -45.23
CA GLY A 436 3.31 -0.88 -46.18
C GLY A 436 3.52 -2.37 -46.35
N ASP A 437 2.69 -2.98 -47.19
CA ASP A 437 2.94 -4.27 -47.85
C ASP A 437 4.21 -4.18 -48.70
N GLY A 438 5.12 -5.16 -48.60
CA GLY A 438 6.42 -5.06 -49.28
C GLY A 438 7.37 -6.22 -49.02
N ARG A 439 7.07 -7.37 -49.60
CA ARG A 439 8.05 -8.46 -49.82
C ARG A 439 9.35 -7.92 -50.44
N ARG A 440 10.51 -8.19 -49.83
CA ARG A 440 11.79 -8.26 -50.57
C ARG A 440 12.75 -9.26 -49.92
N ALA A 441 13.33 -10.06 -50.80
CA ALA A 441 14.28 -11.14 -50.56
C ALA A 441 15.66 -10.64 -50.06
N PRO A 442 16.52 -11.53 -49.53
CA PRO A 442 17.88 -11.16 -49.12
C PRO A 442 18.82 -11.16 -50.33
N GLU A 443 19.45 -10.02 -50.61
CA GLU A 443 20.63 -9.95 -51.48
C GLU A 443 21.90 -9.85 -50.63
N ALA A 444 22.87 -10.64 -51.06
CA ALA A 444 24.19 -10.81 -50.49
C ALA A 444 25.11 -9.63 -50.84
N GLY A 445 26.06 -9.38 -49.93
CA GLY A 445 27.37 -8.82 -50.25
C GLY A 445 27.42 -7.30 -50.36
N ASP A 446 28.14 -6.65 -49.44
CA ASP A 446 29.41 -6.08 -49.86
C ASP A 446 30.34 -5.84 -48.67
N ALA A 447 31.62 -6.06 -48.94
CA ALA A 447 32.72 -5.94 -48.02
C ALA A 447 33.23 -4.49 -47.96
N ALA A 448 34.04 -4.24 -46.92
CA ALA A 448 35.01 -3.16 -46.80
C ALA A 448 34.50 -1.74 -46.49
N ARG A 449 34.58 -1.37 -45.20
CA ARG A 449 35.07 -0.03 -44.83
C ARG A 449 35.77 -0.06 -43.46
N ALA A 450 37.01 0.41 -43.47
CA ALA A 450 37.94 0.46 -42.35
C ALA A 450 37.48 1.38 -41.19
N PRO A 451 37.90 1.12 -39.94
CA PRO A 451 37.79 2.09 -38.87
C PRO A 451 38.96 3.08 -38.88
N GLU A 452 38.64 4.38 -38.88
CA GLU A 452 39.59 5.45 -38.62
C GLU A 452 40.07 5.39 -37.16
N SER A 453 41.38 5.22 -37.01
CA SER A 453 42.12 5.27 -35.75
C SER A 453 42.21 6.71 -35.24
N GLY A 454 41.33 7.07 -34.29
CA GLY A 454 41.42 8.29 -33.50
C GLY A 454 42.43 8.15 -32.35
N SER A 455 43.68 8.52 -32.61
CA SER A 455 44.75 8.58 -31.60
C SER A 455 44.53 9.73 -30.61
N ARG A 456 43.90 9.46 -29.47
CA ARG A 456 43.85 10.37 -28.32
C ARG A 456 45.11 10.18 -27.48
N SER A 457 46.04 11.12 -27.62
CA SER A 457 47.28 11.21 -26.84
C SER A 457 46.95 11.63 -25.40
N VAL A 458 47.00 10.67 -24.47
CA VAL A 458 46.90 10.93 -23.02
C VAL A 458 48.33 11.20 -22.51
N ARG A 459 48.54 12.40 -21.99
CA ARG A 459 49.76 12.80 -21.28
C ARG A 459 49.84 12.07 -19.94
N PRO A 460 50.99 11.48 -19.55
CA PRO A 460 51.19 11.03 -18.18
C PRO A 460 51.52 12.21 -17.27
N SER A 461 50.70 12.40 -16.23
CA SER A 461 50.97 13.30 -15.12
C SER A 461 52.11 12.71 -14.27
N GLN A 462 53.23 13.44 -14.20
CA GLN A 462 54.31 13.20 -13.25
C GLN A 462 53.98 13.79 -11.88
N SER A 463 54.72 13.31 -10.87
CA SER A 463 54.90 13.79 -9.49
C SER A 463 53.83 13.43 -8.45
N GLY A 464 53.96 12.21 -7.89
CA GLY A 464 53.64 11.94 -6.49
C GLY A 464 54.96 11.79 -5.71
N GLU A 465 55.21 12.71 -4.78
CA GLU A 465 56.31 12.67 -3.81
C GLU A 465 56.15 11.46 -2.87
N PRO A 466 57.23 10.76 -2.48
CA PRO A 466 57.16 9.75 -1.43
C PRO A 466 57.09 10.41 -0.03
N PRO A 467 56.35 9.83 0.93
CA PRO A 467 56.34 10.32 2.31
C PRO A 467 57.65 10.01 3.03
N ASP A 468 58.11 10.99 3.81
CA ASP A 468 59.27 10.91 4.71
C ASP A 468 59.16 9.74 5.68
N GLU A 469 60.20 8.89 5.70
CA GLU A 469 60.42 7.86 6.70
C GLU A 469 60.70 8.51 8.07
N GLU A 470 59.73 8.44 8.97
CA GLU A 470 59.95 8.69 10.40
C GLU A 470 60.92 7.66 10.99
N ARG A 471 62.06 8.17 11.47
CA ARG A 471 63.01 7.44 12.32
C ARG A 471 62.39 7.18 13.69
N PRO A 472 62.47 5.96 14.23
CA PRO A 472 62.22 5.75 15.65
C PRO A 472 63.45 6.19 16.47
N GLU A 473 63.30 7.28 17.21
CA GLU A 473 64.16 7.59 18.36
C GLU A 473 63.90 6.57 19.47
N GLY A 474 64.98 6.10 20.09
CA GLY A 474 64.93 5.09 21.14
C GLY A 474 64.42 5.60 22.47
N SER A 475 63.99 4.63 23.30
CA SER A 475 64.13 4.62 24.75
C SER A 475 64.14 3.17 25.24
#